data_AF-A0ABD5XPS7-F1
#
_entry.id   AF-A0ABD5XPS7-F1
#
_cell.length_a   1.000
_cell.length_b   1.000
_cell.length_c   1.000
_cell.angle_alpha   90.00
_cell.angle_beta   90.00
_cell.angle_gamma   90.00
#
_symmetry.space_group_name_H-M   'P 1'
#
loop_
_entity.id
_entity.type
_entity.pdbx_description
1 polymer ?
#
loop_
_entity_poly.entity_id
_entity_poly.type
_entity_poly.pdbx_seq_one_letter_code
_entity_poly.pdbx_strand_id
1 'polypeptide(L)'
;MWSENPAFPPTFHDPADPVLRDPDADRTYSHAELLDGARDAAATLELDADSRVAVRAPLTDPRTVAAGVLAPLLVGGAVALPEGDAPLDATAAVVGTDGTAAEERTLSVDAVSLSAPPATPPAPRGSPSTRGRPGPRPRTRRRWRGG
;
A
#
# COMPACT_ATOMS: atom_id res chain seq x y z
N MET A 1 12.91 -18.42 31.69
CA MET A 1 12.14 -19.01 30.57
C MET A 1 10.99 -18.05 30.30
N TRP A 2 11.09 -17.23 29.26
CA TRP A 2 9.95 -16.41 28.84
C TRP A 2 8.98 -17.31 28.08
N SER A 3 7.72 -17.31 28.50
CA SER A 3 6.63 -17.79 27.68
C SER A 3 6.41 -16.72 26.63
N GLU A 4 6.82 -16.98 25.40
CA GLU A 4 6.27 -16.27 24.25
C GLU A 4 4.75 -16.45 24.31
N ASN A 5 4.03 -15.37 24.58
CA ASN A 5 2.59 -15.32 24.46
C ASN A 5 2.33 -14.93 23.00
N PRO A 6 2.03 -15.88 22.09
CA PRO A 6 1.84 -15.55 20.70
C PRO A 6 0.56 -14.72 20.61
N ALA A 7 0.71 -13.41 20.56
CA ALA A 7 -0.34 -12.56 20.05
C ALA A 7 -0.49 -12.94 18.57
N PHE A 8 -1.71 -13.24 18.15
CA PHE A 8 -2.07 -13.22 16.74
C PHE A 8 -2.49 -11.80 16.44
N PRO A 9 -1.55 -10.90 16.06
CA PRO A 9 -1.95 -9.57 15.62
C PRO A 9 -2.97 -9.71 14.49
N PRO A 10 -3.91 -8.77 14.37
CA PRO A 10 -4.86 -8.77 13.27
C PRO A 10 -4.09 -8.92 11.95
N THR A 11 -4.52 -9.89 11.13
CA THR A 11 -3.87 -10.20 9.85
C THR A 11 -4.38 -9.33 8.71
N PHE A 12 -5.31 -8.42 8.99
CA PHE A 12 -5.93 -7.54 8.01
C PHE A 12 -6.16 -6.15 8.62
N HIS A 13 -5.80 -5.13 7.85
CA HIS A 13 -6.14 -3.74 8.08
C HIS A 13 -6.95 -3.25 6.89
N ASP A 14 -8.01 -2.49 7.16
CA ASP A 14 -8.78 -1.87 6.09
C ASP A 14 -7.91 -0.82 5.39
N PRO A 15 -7.92 -0.71 4.05
CA PRO A 15 -7.17 0.32 3.35
C PRO A 15 -7.50 1.75 3.83
N ALA A 16 -8.71 1.98 4.35
CA ALA A 16 -9.15 3.25 4.92
C ALA A 16 -8.73 3.43 6.40
N ASP A 17 -8.14 2.41 7.05
CA ASP A 17 -7.64 2.55 8.41
C ASP A 17 -6.51 3.58 8.46
N PRO A 18 -6.52 4.51 9.44
CA PRO A 18 -5.48 5.52 9.59
C PRO A 18 -4.14 4.87 9.97
N VAL A 19 -3.05 5.32 9.35
CA VAL A 19 -1.69 4.82 9.60
C VAL A 19 -0.71 5.92 9.98
N LEU A 20 -0.94 7.14 9.51
CA LEU A 20 -0.09 8.29 9.80
C LEU A 20 -0.94 9.46 10.29
N ARG A 21 -0.46 10.16 11.32
CA ARG A 21 -1.06 11.40 11.82
C ARG A 21 -0.13 12.57 11.54
N ASP A 22 -0.71 13.62 10.98
CA ASP A 22 -0.11 14.95 10.90
C ASP A 22 -0.63 15.78 12.09
N PRO A 23 0.21 16.02 13.11
CA PRO A 23 -0.20 16.75 14.30
C PRO A 23 -0.42 18.24 14.03
N ASP A 24 0.24 18.81 13.02
CA ASP A 24 0.17 20.24 12.72
C ASP A 24 -1.12 20.58 11.95
N ALA A 25 -1.58 19.67 11.10
CA ALA A 25 -2.83 19.79 10.36
C ALA A 25 -4.05 19.14 11.06
N ASP A 26 -3.87 18.50 12.22
CA ASP A 26 -4.85 17.65 12.91
C ASP A 26 -5.56 16.66 11.96
N ARG A 27 -4.80 16.05 11.05
CA ARG A 27 -5.29 15.13 10.02
C ARG A 27 -4.67 13.74 10.19
N THR A 28 -5.43 12.72 9.82
CA THR A 28 -4.91 11.36 9.64
C THR A 28 -4.97 10.95 8.17
N TYR A 29 -4.03 10.10 7.78
CA TYR A 29 -3.91 9.54 6.44
C TYR A 29 -4.04 8.04 6.53
N SER A 30 -4.84 7.48 5.63
CA SER A 30 -5.06 6.05 5.48
C SER A 30 -3.92 5.38 4.71
N HIS A 31 -3.87 4.04 4.79
CA HIS A 31 -2.95 3.24 3.99
C HIS A 31 -3.14 3.49 2.49
N ALA A 32 -4.39 3.56 2.04
CA ALA A 32 -4.73 3.76 0.64
C ALA A 32 -4.24 5.12 0.11
N GLU A 33 -4.48 6.21 0.85
CA GLU A 33 -4.02 7.56 0.49
C GLU A 33 -2.50 7.63 0.30
N LEU A 34 -1.75 7.08 1.26
CA LEU A 34 -0.28 7.12 1.20
C LEU A 34 0.28 6.26 0.06
N LEU A 35 -0.30 5.07 -0.14
CA LEU A 35 0.16 4.17 -1.22
C LEU A 35 -0.19 4.72 -2.60
N ASP A 36 -1.32 5.39 -2.77
CA ASP A 36 -1.66 6.04 -4.04
C ASP A 36 -0.74 7.23 -4.33
N GLY A 37 -0.54 8.13 -3.37
CA GLY A 37 0.43 9.22 -3.53
C GLY A 37 1.85 8.72 -3.81
N ALA A 38 2.24 7.58 -3.21
CA ALA A 38 3.52 6.93 -3.47
C ALA A 38 3.63 6.35 -4.89
N ARG A 39 2.56 5.77 -5.44
CA ARG A 39 2.52 5.29 -6.84
C ARG A 39 2.65 6.45 -7.82
N ASP A 40 1.93 7.53 -7.58
CA ASP A 40 1.99 8.73 -8.43
C ASP A 40 3.38 9.37 -8.38
N ALA A 41 3.99 9.44 -7.20
CA ALA A 41 5.37 9.92 -7.04
C ALA A 41 6.38 9.00 -7.76
N ALA A 42 6.24 7.67 -7.63
CA ALA A 42 7.10 6.72 -8.33
C ALA A 42 7.00 6.85 -9.85
N ALA A 43 5.80 7.06 -10.38
CA ALA A 43 5.59 7.30 -11.80
C ALA A 43 6.17 8.64 -12.25
N THR A 44 5.96 9.70 -11.46
CA THR A 44 6.46 11.06 -11.76
C THR A 44 7.98 11.12 -11.78
N LEU A 45 8.62 10.42 -10.83
CA LEU A 45 10.07 10.32 -10.75
C LEU A 45 10.65 9.23 -11.65
N GLU A 46 9.82 8.44 -12.36
CA GLU A 46 10.26 7.31 -13.18
C GLU A 46 11.13 6.32 -12.39
N LEU A 47 10.68 5.93 -11.19
CA LEU A 47 11.43 5.03 -10.31
C LEU A 47 11.35 3.57 -10.76
N ASP A 48 12.45 2.86 -10.53
CA ASP A 48 12.61 1.43 -10.72
C ASP A 48 13.38 0.78 -9.55
N ALA A 49 13.71 -0.50 -9.68
CA ALA A 49 14.40 -1.26 -8.63
C ALA A 49 15.85 -0.80 -8.37
N ASP A 50 16.47 -0.11 -9.33
CA ASP A 50 17.83 0.43 -9.18
C ASP A 50 17.84 1.86 -8.60
N SER A 51 16.67 2.48 -8.53
CA SER A 51 16.51 3.86 -8.06
C SER A 51 16.76 3.98 -6.55
N ARG A 52 17.48 5.05 -6.18
CA ARG A 52 17.73 5.46 -4.80
C ARG A 52 17.20 6.86 -4.58
N VAL A 53 16.26 7.02 -3.65
CA VAL A 53 15.58 8.29 -3.40
C VAL A 53 16.13 8.95 -2.15
N ALA A 54 16.76 10.11 -2.30
CA ALA A 54 17.20 10.95 -1.20
C ALA A 54 16.00 11.64 -0.54
N VAL A 55 15.86 11.45 0.77
CA VAL A 55 14.85 12.15 1.57
C VAL A 55 15.48 13.43 2.13
N ARG A 56 15.19 14.57 1.48
CA ARG A 56 15.71 15.90 1.88
C ARG A 56 14.66 16.74 2.61
N ALA A 57 13.38 16.37 2.53
CA ALA A 57 12.29 16.99 3.25
C ALA A 57 12.09 16.37 4.66
N PRO A 58 11.48 17.09 5.62
CA PRO A 58 11.14 16.53 6.93
C PRO A 58 10.14 15.37 6.84
N LEU A 59 10.37 14.29 7.61
CA LEU A 59 9.43 13.17 7.75
C LEU A 59 8.17 13.54 8.55
N THR A 60 8.12 14.74 9.14
CA THR A 60 6.90 15.29 9.75
C THR A 60 5.86 15.66 8.70
N ASP A 61 6.26 15.88 7.45
CA ASP A 61 5.33 16.03 6.33
C ASP A 61 4.94 14.63 5.77
N PRO A 62 3.64 14.26 5.80
CA PRO A 62 3.14 12.99 5.24
C PRO A 62 3.51 12.76 3.77
N ARG A 63 3.64 13.83 2.99
CA ARG A 63 4.01 13.78 1.58
C ARG A 63 5.44 13.29 1.38
N THR A 64 6.33 13.65 2.31
CA THR A 64 7.70 13.11 2.37
C THR A 64 7.69 11.60 2.59
N VAL A 65 6.82 11.10 3.47
CA VAL A 65 6.71 9.65 3.72
C VAL A 65 6.22 8.92 2.47
N ALA A 66 5.18 9.44 1.81
CA ALA A 66 4.64 8.84 0.59
C ALA A 66 5.68 8.81 -0.55
N ALA A 67 6.26 9.97 -0.91
CA ALA A 67 7.15 10.09 -2.05
C ALA A 67 8.60 9.63 -1.76
N GLY A 68 9.10 9.89 -0.55
CA GLY A 68 10.50 9.65 -0.20
C GLY A 68 10.77 8.26 0.37
N VAL A 69 9.77 7.64 1.00
CA VAL A 69 9.92 6.34 1.67
C VAL A 69 9.13 5.25 0.96
N LEU A 70 7.83 5.43 0.76
CA LEU A 70 6.98 4.38 0.21
C LEU A 70 7.19 4.19 -1.30
N ALA A 71 7.33 5.28 -2.07
CA ALA A 71 7.50 5.21 -3.52
C ALA A 71 8.69 4.32 -3.97
N PRO A 72 9.93 4.46 -3.45
CA PRO A 72 11.02 3.56 -3.83
C PRO A 72 10.76 2.12 -3.40
N LEU A 73 10.15 1.89 -2.23
CA LEU A 73 9.87 0.54 -1.75
C LEU A 73 8.83 -0.19 -2.61
N LEU A 74 7.87 0.53 -3.18
CA LEU A 74 6.85 -0.03 -4.09
C LEU A 74 7.45 -0.62 -5.37
N VAL A 75 8.57 -0.05 -5.85
CA VAL A 75 9.25 -0.49 -7.07
C VAL A 75 10.47 -1.39 -6.79
N GLY A 76 10.77 -1.66 -5.52
CA GLY A 76 11.92 -2.45 -5.10
C GLY A 76 13.24 -1.67 -5.03
N GLY A 77 13.19 -0.34 -5.14
CA GLY A 77 14.32 0.56 -4.97
C GLY A 77 14.66 0.82 -3.48
N ALA A 78 15.50 1.82 -3.24
CA ALA A 78 15.99 2.12 -1.89
C ALA A 78 15.72 3.56 -1.44
N VAL A 79 15.57 3.72 -0.12
CA VAL A 79 15.51 5.01 0.57
C VAL A 79 16.92 5.40 1.00
N ALA A 80 17.35 6.62 0.65
CA ALA A 80 18.63 7.17 1.06
C ALA A 80 18.37 8.33 2.05
N LEU A 81 18.86 8.18 3.28
CA LEU A 81 18.75 9.20 4.32
C LEU A 81 20.06 9.97 4.44
N PRO A 82 20.03 11.31 4.41
CA PRO A 82 21.23 12.10 4.54
C PRO A 82 21.81 12.01 5.96
N GLU A 83 23.12 11.81 6.05
CA GLU A 83 23.88 11.95 7.28
C GLU A 83 24.63 13.29 7.26
N GLY A 84 23.97 14.34 7.76
CA GLY A 84 24.48 15.71 7.69
C GLY A 84 24.64 16.18 6.24
N ASP A 85 25.80 16.78 5.93
CA ASP A 85 26.13 17.30 4.58
C ASP A 85 26.85 16.26 3.70
N ALA A 86 26.90 14.99 4.11
CA ALA A 86 27.57 13.96 3.32
C ALA A 86 26.89 13.81 1.94
N PRO A 87 27.68 13.69 0.85
CA PRO A 87 27.14 13.39 -0.46
C PRO A 87 26.44 12.03 -0.42
N LEU A 88 25.24 11.99 -0.99
CA LEU A 88 24.39 10.80 -1.03
C LEU A 88 24.41 10.22 -2.43
N ASP A 89 24.62 8.92 -2.54
CA ASP A 89 24.46 8.20 -3.80
C ASP A 89 22.96 7.97 -4.04
N ALA A 90 22.33 8.95 -4.68
CA ALA A 90 20.90 8.98 -4.97
C ALA A 90 20.64 9.41 -6.42
N THR A 91 19.64 8.77 -7.03
CA THR A 91 19.23 8.99 -8.43
C THR A 91 18.05 9.96 -8.54
N ALA A 92 17.38 10.23 -7.42
CA ALA A 92 16.27 11.16 -7.31
C ALA A 92 16.19 11.72 -5.88
N ALA A 93 15.52 12.86 -5.70
CA ALA A 93 15.30 13.46 -4.39
C ALA A 93 13.86 13.90 -4.17
N VAL A 94 13.41 13.78 -2.92
CA VAL A 94 12.19 14.44 -2.43
C VAL A 94 12.60 15.60 -1.53
N VAL A 95 12.18 16.81 -1.93
CA VAL A 95 12.59 18.07 -1.31
C VAL A 95 11.39 18.79 -0.68
N GLY A 96 11.66 19.61 0.33
CA GLY A 96 10.65 20.49 0.92
C GLY A 96 10.20 21.58 -0.05
N THR A 97 9.24 22.39 0.36
CA THR A 97 8.80 23.60 -0.37
C THR A 97 10.01 24.45 -0.75
N ASP A 98 10.10 24.81 -2.03
CA ASP A 98 11.21 25.56 -2.64
C ASP A 98 12.61 24.96 -2.46
N GLY A 99 12.70 23.71 -2.01
CA GLY A 99 13.97 23.00 -1.87
C GLY A 99 14.57 22.60 -3.22
N THR A 100 15.89 22.51 -3.27
CA THR A 100 16.63 21.99 -4.41
C THR A 100 17.54 20.85 -3.97
N ALA A 101 17.90 19.99 -4.91
CA ALA A 101 18.75 18.83 -4.68
C ALA A 101 19.79 18.72 -5.80
N ALA A 102 20.88 18.02 -5.54
CA ALA A 102 21.93 17.76 -6.54
C ALA A 102 21.54 16.61 -7.49
N GLU A 103 20.57 15.81 -7.08
CA GLU A 103 20.02 14.67 -7.78
C GLU A 103 19.29 15.11 -9.05
N GLU A 104 19.48 14.36 -10.14
CA GLU A 104 18.99 14.70 -11.49
C GLU A 104 17.47 14.89 -11.54
N ARG A 105 16.74 14.09 -10.78
CA ARG A 105 15.28 14.12 -10.68
C ARG A 105 14.88 14.57 -9.29
N THR A 106 14.05 15.59 -9.20
CA THR A 106 13.59 16.13 -7.93
C THR A 106 12.08 16.29 -7.92
N LEU A 107 11.44 15.91 -6.82
CA LEU A 107 10.02 16.10 -6.58
C LEU A 107 9.81 16.90 -5.29
N SER A 108 9.14 18.06 -5.40
CA SER A 108 8.73 18.83 -4.22
C SER A 108 7.56 18.15 -3.53
N VAL A 109 7.54 18.20 -2.19
CA VAL A 109 6.39 17.76 -1.39
C VAL A 109 5.08 18.42 -1.81
N ASP A 110 5.10 19.66 -2.33
CA ASP A 110 3.87 20.35 -2.75
C ASP A 110 3.25 19.80 -4.03
N ALA A 111 4.02 19.02 -4.81
CA ALA A 111 3.52 18.32 -5.98
C ALA A 111 2.87 16.97 -5.62
N VAL A 112 3.01 16.49 -4.38
CA VAL A 112 2.49 15.19 -3.94
C VAL A 112 1.04 15.37 -3.45
N SER A 113 0.11 14.71 -4.13
CA SER A 113 -1.29 14.72 -3.75
C SER A 113 -1.62 13.54 -2.83
N LEU A 114 -2.18 13.85 -1.65
CA LEU A 114 -2.68 12.85 -0.69
C LEU A 114 -4.18 13.03 -0.52
N SER A 115 -4.93 12.41 -1.44
CA SER A 115 -6.39 12.37 -1.43
C SER A 115 -6.85 10.92 -1.41
N ALA A 116 -7.98 10.67 -0.77
CA ALA A 116 -8.55 9.33 -0.74
C ALA A 116 -8.79 8.84 -2.19
N PRO A 117 -8.37 7.60 -2.54
CA PRO A 117 -8.79 7.00 -3.78
C PRO A 117 -10.32 7.02 -3.91
N PRO A 118 -10.86 7.06 -5.14
CA PRO A 118 -12.26 6.79 -5.33
C PRO A 118 -12.60 5.45 -4.69
N ALA A 119 -13.67 5.41 -3.89
CA ALA A 119 -14.07 4.21 -3.17
C ALA A 119 -14.17 3.03 -4.15
N THR A 120 -13.32 2.02 -3.96
CA THR A 120 -13.43 0.79 -4.76
C THR A 120 -14.75 0.13 -4.34
N PRO A 121 -15.69 -0.09 -5.27
CA PRO A 121 -16.94 -0.77 -4.93
C PRO A 121 -16.60 -2.14 -4.33
N PRO A 122 -17.34 -2.57 -3.28
CA PRO A 122 -17.05 -3.84 -2.63
C PRO A 122 -17.02 -4.95 -3.68
N ALA A 123 -16.00 -5.81 -3.62
CA ALA A 123 -15.89 -6.96 -4.50
C ALA A 123 -17.24 -7.71 -4.53
N PRO A 124 -17.73 -8.14 -5.72
CA PRO A 124 -19.00 -8.82 -5.80
C PRO A 124 -18.96 -10.02 -4.85
N ARG A 125 -19.82 -10.02 -3.84
CA ARG A 125 -19.95 -11.16 -2.93
C ARG A 125 -20.19 -12.38 -3.81
N GLY A 126 -19.26 -13.33 -3.76
CA GLY A 126 -19.31 -14.53 -4.58
C GLY A 126 -20.71 -15.13 -4.53
N SER A 127 -21.31 -15.36 -5.70
CA SER A 127 -22.62 -16.00 -5.80
C SER A 127 -22.60 -17.30 -4.98
N PRO A 128 -23.59 -17.57 -4.13
CA PRO A 128 -23.63 -18.82 -3.39
C PRO A 128 -23.60 -19.97 -4.40
N SER A 129 -22.52 -20.76 -4.35
CA SER A 129 -22.36 -21.98 -5.13
C SER A 129 -23.62 -22.81 -4.93
N THR A 130 -24.39 -22.99 -6.02
CA THR A 130 -25.57 -23.84 -6.09
C THR A 130 -25.11 -25.27 -5.82
N ARG A 131 -25.06 -25.64 -4.53
CA ARG A 131 -24.84 -27.01 -4.08
C ARG A 131 -25.96 -27.85 -4.69
N GLY A 132 -25.55 -28.79 -5.55
CA GLY A 132 -26.41 -29.55 -6.44
C GLY A 132 -27.66 -30.12 -5.77
N ARG A 133 -28.80 -29.96 -6.44
CA ARG A 133 -30.04 -30.69 -6.13
C ARG A 133 -29.73 -32.20 -6.16
N PRO A 134 -30.13 -32.97 -5.14
CA PRO A 134 -30.03 -34.42 -5.20
C PRO A 134 -30.96 -34.93 -6.30
N GLY A 135 -30.40 -35.66 -7.27
CA GLY A 135 -31.15 -36.31 -8.34
C GLY A 135 -32.16 -37.34 -7.81
N PRO A 136 -33.22 -37.65 -8.58
CA PRO A 136 -34.29 -38.53 -8.13
C PRO A 136 -33.78 -39.97 -7.93
N ARG A 137 -34.11 -40.57 -6.79
CA ARG A 137 -33.80 -41.97 -6.48
C ARG A 137 -34.52 -42.91 -7.46
N PRO A 138 -33.86 -43.95 -8.00
CA PRO A 138 -34.51 -44.90 -8.90
C PRO A 138 -35.54 -45.76 -8.14
N ARG A 139 -36.74 -45.88 -8.72
CA ARG A 139 -37.79 -46.79 -8.24
C ARG A 139 -37.44 -48.23 -8.59
N THR A 140 -37.19 -49.05 -7.59
CA THR A 140 -37.06 -50.50 -7.74
C THR A 140 -38.44 -51.12 -8.02
N ARG A 141 -38.63 -51.64 -9.23
CA ARG A 141 -39.77 -52.52 -9.55
C ARG A 141 -39.45 -53.93 -9.04
N ARG A 142 -40.10 -54.36 -7.95
CA ARG A 142 -40.13 -55.78 -7.57
C ARG A 142 -41.02 -56.53 -8.56
N ARG A 143 -40.41 -57.40 -9.35
CA ARG A 143 -41.09 -58.42 -10.17
C ARG A 143 -41.40 -59.61 -9.26
N TRP A 144 -42.68 -59.94 -9.11
CA TRP A 144 -43.13 -61.19 -8.49
C TRP A 144 -43.00 -62.35 -9.50
N ARG A 145 -42.36 -63.45 -9.08
CA ARG A 145 -42.58 -64.85 -9.50
C ARG A 145 -42.70 -65.59 -8.17
N GLY A 146 -43.76 -66.31 -7.83
CA GLY A 146 -44.45 -67.34 -8.59
C GLY A 146 -44.14 -68.66 -7.87
N GLY A 147 -45.14 -69.20 -7.17
CA GLY A 147 -45.14 -70.46 -6.43
C GLY A 147 -46.53 -70.70 -5.89
#